data_AF-A0A4Q5Y3Q8-F1
#
_entry.id   AF-A0A4Q5Y3Q8-F1
#
_cell.length_a   1.000
_cell.length_b   1.000
_cell.length_c   1.000
_cell.angle_alpha   90.00
_cell.angle_beta   90.00
_cell.angle_gamma   90.00
#
_symmetry.space_group_name_H-M   'P 1'
#
loop_
_entity.id
_entity.type
_entity.pdbx_description
1 polymer ?
#
loop_
_entity_poly.entity_id
_entity_poly.type
_entity_poly.pdbx_seq_one_letter_code
_entity_poly.pdbx_strand_id
1 'polypeptide(L)' 'IYTTSDIVKIDPASGNIVGRLDLSSLVNEVQQMYPAALEMNGIAYNPVTGSVFITGKMWPVVYEITFAL' A
#
# COMPACT_ATOMS: atom_id res chain seq x y z
N ILE A 1 -2.28 7.30 -5.57
CA ILE A 1 -1.41 8.50 -5.70
C ILE A 1 -1.79 9.57 -4.70
N TYR A 2 -2.82 10.40 -4.90
CA TYR A 2 -3.45 11.11 -3.77
C TYR A 2 -4.93 10.81 -3.86
N THR A 3 -5.53 10.43 -2.74
CA THR A 3 -6.91 9.89 -2.62
C THR A 3 -7.23 8.65 -3.46
N THR A 4 -6.24 7.96 -4.04
CA THR A 4 -6.42 6.65 -4.71
C THR A 4 -5.71 5.54 -3.93
N SER A 5 -6.13 4.31 -4.15
CA SER A 5 -5.55 3.10 -3.56
C SER A 5 -4.31 2.58 -4.30
N ASP A 6 -3.70 3.40 -5.16
CA ASP A 6 -2.51 3.00 -5.92
C ASP A 6 -1.21 3.26 -5.16
N ILE A 7 -0.30 2.30 -5.23
CA ILE A 7 1.14 2.46 -4.95
C ILE A 7 1.88 2.48 -6.29
N VAL A 8 2.87 3.37 -6.41
CA VAL A 8 3.78 3.40 -7.55
C VAL A 8 5.22 3.24 -7.13
N LYS A 9 5.98 2.51 -7.94
CA LYS A 9 7.44 2.44 -7.85
C LYS A 9 8.00 3.51 -8.78
N ILE A 10 8.78 4.43 -8.22
CA ILE A 10 9.39 5.53 -8.96
C ILE A 10 10.88 5.27 -9.07
N ASP A 11 11.44 5.40 -10.26
CA ASP A 11 12.89 5.49 -10.44
C ASP A 11 13.39 6.83 -9.89
N PRO A 12 14.22 6.85 -8.83
CA PRO A 12 14.67 8.10 -8.22
C PRO A 12 15.58 8.92 -9.14
N ALA A 13 16.21 8.33 -10.16
CA ALA A 13 17.09 9.05 -11.07
C ALA A 13 16.32 9.88 -12.11
N SER A 14 15.20 9.33 -12.61
CA SER A 14 14.41 9.95 -13.69
C SER A 14 13.07 10.53 -13.24
N GLY A 15 12.56 10.11 -12.08
CA GLY A 15 11.20 10.42 -11.63
C GLY A 15 10.11 9.62 -12.36
N ASN A 16 10.49 8.71 -13.27
CA ASN A 16 9.53 7.90 -14.01
C ASN A 16 8.88 6.84 -13.11
N ILE A 17 7.59 6.62 -13.31
CA ILE A 17 6.89 5.49 -12.71
C ILE A 17 7.30 4.22 -13.47
N VAL A 18 7.92 3.27 -12.76
CA VAL A 18 8.40 1.98 -13.31
C VAL A 18 7.56 0.79 -12.85
N GLY A 19 6.52 1.04 -12.05
CA GLY A 19 5.56 0.02 -11.62
C GLY A 19 4.37 0.66 -10.91
N ARG A 20 3.22 -0.01 -10.96
CA ARG A 20 1.98 0.39 -10.28
C ARG A 20 1.29 -0.84 -9.72
N LEU A 21 0.75 -0.70 -8.52
CA LEU A 21 -0.10 -1.70 -7.87
C LEU A 21 -1.40 -1.04 -7.42
N ASP A 22 -2.53 -1.64 -7.77
CA ASP A 22 -3.85 -1.28 -7.24
C ASP A 22 -4.15 -2.10 -5.97
N LEU A 23 -4.37 -1.41 -4.85
CA LEU A 23 -4.74 -2.01 -3.57
C LEU A 23 -6.21 -1.75 -3.19
N SER A 24 -7.06 -1.41 -4.14
CA SER A 24 -8.49 -1.14 -3.91
C SER A 24 -9.20 -2.26 -3.14
N SER A 25 -8.88 -3.52 -3.39
CA SER A 25 -9.43 -4.66 -2.66
C SER A 25 -9.10 -4.63 -1.16
N LEU A 26 -7.86 -4.30 -0.78
CA LEU A 26 -7.47 -4.19 0.63
C LEU A 26 -8.14 -3.00 1.31
N VAL A 27 -8.24 -1.86 0.62
CA VAL A 27 -8.93 -0.68 1.16
C VAL A 27 -10.41 -0.99 1.42
N ASN A 28 -11.07 -1.68 0.48
CA ASN A 28 -12.47 -2.08 0.63
C ASN A 28 -12.66 -3.06 1.81
N GLU A 29 -11.78 -4.06 1.95
CA GLU A 29 -11.80 -5.00 3.06
C GLU A 29 -11.68 -4.28 4.42
N VAL A 30 -10.74 -3.34 4.52
CA VAL A 30 -10.55 -2.55 5.75
C VAL A 30 -11.75 -1.67 6.06
N GLN A 31 -12.35 -1.03 5.07
CA GLN A 31 -13.55 -0.21 5.27
C GLN A 31 -14.76 -1.04 5.70
N GLN A 32 -14.87 -2.29 5.25
CA GLN A 32 -15.88 -3.23 5.73
C GLN A 32 -15.63 -3.65 7.19
N MET A 33 -14.36 -3.86 7.56
CA MET A 33 -13.97 -4.22 8.93
C MET A 33 -14.13 -3.05 9.92
N TYR A 34 -13.76 -1.85 9.50
CA TYR A 34 -13.82 -0.64 10.32
C TYR A 34 -14.21 0.57 9.46
N PRO A 35 -15.51 0.96 9.45
CA PRO A 35 -16.02 2.04 8.60
C PRO A 35 -15.40 3.42 8.83
N ALA A 36 -14.72 3.63 9.97
CA ALA A 36 -13.99 4.86 10.26
C ALA A 36 -12.52 4.83 9.80
N ALA A 37 -12.09 3.75 9.11
CA ALA A 37 -10.80 3.72 8.44
C ALA A 37 -10.77 4.74 7.30
N LEU A 38 -9.64 5.43 7.18
CA LEU A 38 -9.41 6.49 6.21
C LEU A 38 -8.41 6.02 5.14
N GLU A 39 -7.83 6.97 4.41
CA GLU A 39 -6.95 6.67 3.28
C GLU A 39 -5.73 5.81 3.65
N MET A 40 -5.29 5.01 2.68
CA MET A 40 -4.00 4.33 2.74
C MET A 40 -2.89 5.37 2.95
N ASN A 41 -2.06 5.15 3.97
CA ASN A 41 -1.04 6.07 4.41
C ASN A 41 -0.05 5.32 5.32
N GLY A 42 0.94 4.67 4.71
CA GLY A 42 1.96 3.89 5.40
C GLY A 42 2.49 2.77 4.52
N ILE A 43 3.78 2.82 4.18
CA ILE A 43 4.49 1.82 3.36
C ILE A 43 5.85 1.61 4.01
N ALA A 44 6.19 0.37 4.37
CA ALA A 44 7.50 0.01 4.91
C ALA A 44 8.05 -1.24 4.23
N TYR A 45 9.32 -1.22 3.83
CA TYR A 45 9.99 -2.37 3.22
C TYR A 45 10.77 -3.17 4.26
N ASN A 46 10.62 -4.50 4.25
CA ASN A 46 11.43 -5.41 5.04
C ASN A 46 12.60 -5.96 4.20
N PRO A 47 13.86 -5.53 4.45
CA PRO A 47 14.99 -5.98 3.66
C PRO A 47 15.40 -7.44 3.93
N VAL A 48 14.95 -8.04 5.04
CA VAL A 48 15.30 -9.42 5.40
C VAL A 48 14.46 -10.43 4.59
N THR A 49 13.17 -10.16 4.44
CA THR A 49 12.22 -11.05 3.75
C THR A 49 11.88 -10.58 2.33
N GLY A 50 12.14 -9.31 2.01
CA GLY A 50 11.70 -8.67 0.78
C GLY A 50 10.21 -8.30 0.75
N SER A 51 9.49 -8.46 1.86
CA SER A 51 8.08 -8.08 1.96
C SER A 51 7.89 -6.58 2.15
N VAL A 52 6.66 -6.12 1.96
CA VAL A 52 6.25 -4.74 2.18
C VAL A 52 5.05 -4.72 3.14
N PHE A 53 5.13 -3.90 4.17
CA PHE A 53 4.01 -3.61 5.06
C PHE A 53 3.22 -2.41 4.56
N ILE A 54 1.90 -2.56 4.47
CA ILE A 54 0.96 -1.53 4.02
C ILE A 54 -0.11 -1.31 5.10
N THR A 55 -0.44 -0.04 5.34
CA THR A 55 -1.53 0.36 6.25
C THR A 55 -2.11 1.71 5.84
N GLY A 56 -3.02 2.24 6.66
CA GLY A 56 -3.62 3.55 6.47
C GLY A 56 -4.09 4.19 7.76
N LYS A 57 -4.59 5.41 7.64
CA LYS A 57 -5.06 6.17 8.80
C LYS A 57 -6.27 5.46 9.40
N MET A 58 -6.19 5.17 10.70
CA MET A 58 -7.23 4.46 11.45
C MET A 58 -7.53 3.05 10.93
N TRP A 59 -6.62 2.44 10.17
CA TRP A 59 -6.76 1.03 9.82
C TRP A 59 -6.59 0.18 11.09
N PRO A 60 -7.45 -0.83 11.33
CA PRO A 60 -7.32 -1.73 12.47
C PRO A 60 -6.23 -2.79 12.26
N VAL A 61 -5.61 -2.84 11.07
CA VAL A 61 -4.66 -3.87 10.64
C VAL A 61 -3.50 -3.28 9.83
N VAL A 62 -2.41 -4.04 9.77
CA VAL A 62 -1.28 -3.84 8.86
C VAL A 62 -1.17 -5.10 8.00
N TYR A 63 -1.15 -4.94 6.68
CA TYR A 63 -0.93 -6.05 5.76
C TYR A 63 0.55 -6.20 5.47
N GLU A 64 1.06 -7.43 5.46
CA GLU A 64 2.35 -7.76 4.88
C GLU A 64 2.11 -8.40 3.51
N ILE A 65 2.67 -7.82 2.46
CA ILE A 65 2.51 -8.29 1.08
C ILE A 65 3.87 -8.66 0.48
N THR A 66 3.86 -9.64 -0.42
CA THR A 66 5.00 -10.02 -1.25
C THR A 66 4.63 -9.85 -2.71
N PHE A 67 5.54 -9.34 -3.52
CA PHE A 67 5.37 -9.31 -4.96
C PHE A 67 5.74 -10.67 -5.54
N ALA A 68 4.83 -11.28 -6.30
CA ALA A 68 5.20 -12.43 -7.12
C ALA A 68 6.20 -11.96 -8.20
N LEU A 69 7.26 -12.75 -8.41
CA LEU A 69 8.21 -12.58 -9.50
C LEU A 69 7.56 -12.83 -10.85
#